data_AF-A0A2V8Q6X9-F1
#
_entry.id   AF-A0A2V8Q6X9-F1
#
_cell.length_a   1.000
_cell.length_b   1.000
_cell.length_c   1.000
_cell.angle_alpha   90.00
_cell.angle_beta   90.00
_cell.angle_gamma   90.00
#
_symmetry.space_group_name_H-M   'P 1'
#
loop_
_entity.id
_entity.type
_entity.pdbx_description
1 polymer ?
#
loop_
_entity_poly.entity_id
_entity_poly.type
_entity_poly.pdbx_seq_one_letter_code
_entity_poly.pdbx_strand_id
1 'polypeptide(L)'
;MDKVEYTEAERWLIEPKPGTAAARARDFGVDLSLTVSNLRLTPHERVKRLDEFQHEMKLLREAVRSAKQNGRDSARPKTVR
;
A
#
# COMPACT_ATOMS: atom_id res chain seq x y z
N MET A 1 -0.56 -0.02 32.08
CA MET A 1 -0.54 0.56 30.73
C MET A 1 0.90 0.84 30.40
N ASP A 2 1.52 -0.02 29.59
CA ASP A 2 2.89 0.19 29.13
C ASP A 2 2.92 1.49 28.32
N LYS A 3 3.81 2.41 28.67
CA LYS A 3 3.99 3.65 27.92
C LYS A 3 4.56 3.27 26.56
N VAL A 4 3.78 3.50 25.49
CA VAL A 4 4.29 3.37 24.14
C VAL A 4 5.28 4.52 23.92
N GLU A 5 6.56 4.19 23.98
CA GLU A 5 7.65 5.12 23.68
C GLU A 5 7.72 5.32 22.16
N TYR A 6 7.40 6.53 21.70
CA TYR A 6 7.55 6.91 20.31
C TYR A 6 8.93 7.53 20.07
N THR A 7 9.50 7.28 18.91
CA THR A 7 10.67 8.02 18.42
C THR A 7 10.29 9.46 18.08
N GLU A 8 11.29 10.34 17.93
CA GLU A 8 11.05 11.73 17.51
C GLU A 8 10.35 11.81 16.14
N ALA A 9 10.76 10.95 15.20
CA ALA A 9 10.18 10.89 13.87
C ALA A 9 8.69 10.46 13.91
N GLU A 10 8.34 9.48 14.73
CA GLU A 10 6.94 9.07 14.91
C GLU A 10 6.11 10.16 15.59
N ARG A 11 6.64 10.80 16.63
CA ARG A 11 5.96 11.93 17.30
C ARG A 11 5.63 13.05 16.32
N TRP A 12 6.52 13.33 15.37
CA TRP A 12 6.30 14.37 14.37
C TRP A 12 5.10 14.11 13.44
N LEU A 13 4.69 12.84 13.30
CA LEU A 13 3.53 12.44 12.49
C LEU A 13 2.26 12.20 13.33
N ILE A 14 2.40 11.76 14.57
CA ILE A 14 1.28 11.53 15.49
C ILE A 14 0.75 12.87 16.04
N GLU A 15 1.66 13.76 16.43
CA GLU A 15 1.37 15.10 16.93
C GLU A 15 2.09 16.14 16.06
N PRO A 16 1.68 16.30 14.79
CA PRO A 16 2.35 17.20 13.90
C PRO A 16 2.18 18.64 14.38
N LYS A 17 3.30 19.37 14.42
CA LYS A 17 3.29 20.79 14.79
C LYS A 17 2.43 21.59 13.79
N PRO A 18 1.65 22.58 14.25
CA PRO A 18 0.85 23.43 13.36
C PRO A 18 1.67 24.05 12.23
N GLY A 19 1.08 24.16 11.04
CA GLY A 19 1.73 24.74 9.86
C GLY A 19 2.70 23.82 9.12
N THR A 20 3.00 22.63 9.64
CA THR A 20 3.82 21.62 8.95
C THR A 20 3.05 20.92 7.83
N ALA A 21 3.78 20.26 6.93
CA ALA A 21 3.16 19.42 5.90
C ALA A 21 2.37 18.25 6.49
N ALA A 22 2.87 17.64 7.57
CA ALA A 22 2.16 16.57 8.28
C ALA A 22 0.86 17.07 8.92
N ALA A 23 0.86 18.29 9.50
CA ALA A 23 -0.36 18.89 10.02
C ALA A 23 -1.38 19.13 8.89
N ARG A 24 -0.96 19.71 7.75
CA ARG A 24 -1.85 19.90 6.59
C ARG A 24 -2.39 18.59 6.04
N ALA A 25 -1.57 17.54 5.98
CA ALA A 25 -2.00 16.22 5.52
C ALA A 25 -3.06 15.63 6.46
N ARG A 26 -2.82 15.68 7.78
CA ARG A 26 -3.80 15.26 8.78
C ARG A 26 -5.10 16.05 8.68
N ASP A 27 -5.01 17.38 8.59
CA ASP A 27 -6.18 18.26 8.53
C ASP A 27 -6.97 18.08 7.21
N PHE A 28 -6.31 17.64 6.14
CA PHE A 28 -6.95 17.21 4.89
C PHE A 28 -7.62 15.83 5.00
N GLY A 29 -7.31 15.04 6.03
CA GLY A 29 -7.81 13.67 6.22
C GLY A 29 -6.91 12.58 5.65
N VAL A 30 -5.63 12.87 5.38
CA VAL A 30 -4.65 11.84 5.01
C VAL A 30 -4.32 11.00 6.24
N ASP A 31 -4.45 9.68 6.11
CA ASP A 31 -4.03 8.74 7.15
C ASP A 31 -2.50 8.59 7.17
N LEU A 32 -1.88 9.10 8.24
CA LEU A 32 -0.43 9.02 8.47
C LEU A 32 -0.02 7.74 9.23
N SER A 33 -0.97 6.90 9.66
CA SER A 33 -0.69 5.67 10.41
C SER A 33 0.16 4.68 9.63
N LEU A 34 -0.01 4.63 8.31
CA LEU A 34 0.84 3.83 7.42
C LEU A 34 2.29 4.34 7.41
N THR A 35 2.47 5.66 7.36
CA THR A 35 3.80 6.27 7.40
C THR A 35 4.49 6.00 8.73
N VAL A 36 3.76 6.13 9.85
CA VAL A 36 4.26 5.77 11.19
C VAL A 36 4.64 4.30 11.25
N SER A 37 3.80 3.40 10.72
CA SER A 37 4.10 1.97 10.68
C SER A 37 5.36 1.65 9.90
N ASN A 38 5.63 2.37 8.81
CA ASN A 38 6.84 2.19 8.01
C ASN A 38 8.11 2.71 8.70
N LEU A 39 8.00 3.71 9.57
CA LEU A 39 9.13 4.21 10.37
C LEU A 39 9.59 3.18 11.41
N ARG A 40 8.69 2.30 11.87
CA ARG A 40 9.01 1.21 12.80
C ARG A 40 9.76 0.05 12.16
N LEU A 41 9.72 -0.05 10.84
CA LEU A 41 10.42 -1.09 10.12
C LEU A 41 11.91 -0.77 10.01
N THR A 42 12.74 -1.78 10.10
CA THR A 42 14.15 -1.71 9.71
C THR A 42 14.26 -1.50 8.18
N PRO A 43 15.41 -1.03 7.67
CA PRO A 43 15.63 -0.93 6.23
C PRO A 43 15.39 -2.24 5.48
N HIS A 44 15.82 -3.37 6.06
CA HIS A 44 15.64 -4.69 5.46
C HIS A 44 14.16 -5.08 5.37
N GLU A 45 13.40 -4.88 6.45
CA GLU A 45 11.96 -5.17 6.46
C GLU A 45 11.19 -4.29 5.47
N ARG A 46 11.58 -3.03 5.29
CA ARG A 46 10.97 -2.17 4.25
C ARG A 46 11.19 -2.72 2.85
N VAL A 47 12.41 -3.17 2.54
CA VAL A 47 12.72 -3.77 1.22
C VAL A 47 11.94 -5.05 1.02
N LYS A 48 11.91 -5.93 2.03
CA LYS A 48 11.15 -7.18 1.99
C LYS A 48 9.66 -6.93 1.72
N ARG A 49 9.05 -5.99 2.45
CA ARG A 49 7.63 -5.63 2.27
C ARG A 49 7.34 -5.06 0.87
N LEU A 50 8.28 -4.30 0.30
CA LEU A 50 8.16 -3.80 -1.07
C LEU A 50 8.23 -4.93 -2.10
N ASP A 51 9.14 -5.89 -1.91
CA ASP A 51 9.28 -7.05 -2.79
C ASP A 51 8.03 -7.93 -2.76
N GLU A 52 7.48 -8.21 -1.57
CA GLU A 52 6.22 -8.93 -1.39
C GLU A 52 5.06 -8.24 -2.12
N PHE A 53 4.93 -6.92 -1.96
CA PHE A 53 3.89 -6.16 -2.65
C PHE A 53 4.06 -6.16 -4.18
N GLN A 54 5.30 -6.07 -4.69
CA GLN A 54 5.56 -6.17 -6.13
C GLN A 54 5.16 -7.54 -6.68
N HIS A 55 5.44 -8.60 -5.92
CA HIS A 55 5.05 -9.96 -6.27
C HIS A 55 3.53 -10.10 -6.33
N GLU A 56 2.80 -9.65 -5.30
CA GLU A 56 1.33 -9.68 -5.27
C GLU A 56 0.70 -8.93 -6.45
N MET A 57 1.22 -7.73 -6.76
CA MET A 57 0.74 -6.93 -7.89
C MET A 57 1.01 -7.60 -9.24
N LYS A 58 2.11 -8.36 -9.38
CA LYS A 58 2.39 -9.17 -10.56
C LYS A 58 1.34 -10.27 -10.73
N LEU A 59 1.04 -11.01 -9.66
CA LEU A 59 0.03 -12.07 -9.66
C LEU A 59 -1.36 -11.52 -10.02
N LEU A 60 -1.75 -10.40 -9.41
CA LEU A 60 -3.03 -9.75 -9.72
C LEU A 60 -3.13 -9.37 -11.20
N ARG A 61 -2.05 -8.80 -11.77
CA ARG A 61 -2.00 -8.41 -13.19
C ARG A 61 -2.12 -9.62 -14.11
N GLU A 62 -1.47 -10.73 -13.76
CA GLU A 62 -1.57 -11.99 -14.50
C GLU A 62 -2.99 -12.54 -14.45
N ALA A 63 -3.61 -12.59 -13.28
CA ALA A 63 -4.98 -13.06 -13.11
C ALA A 63 -5.99 -12.23 -13.92
N VAL A 64 -5.88 -10.89 -13.89
CA VAL A 64 -6.73 -9.99 -14.68
C VAL A 64 -6.53 -10.21 -16.19
N ARG A 65 -5.29 -10.46 -16.64
CA ARG A 65 -5.00 -10.75 -18.05
C ARG A 65 -5.64 -12.07 -18.50
N SER A 66 -5.50 -13.13 -17.71
CA SER A 66 -6.09 -14.44 -18.00
C SER A 66 -7.62 -14.38 -18.04
N ALA A 67 -8.25 -13.66 -17.10
CA ALA A 67 -9.70 -13.46 -17.10
C ALA A 67 -10.19 -12.75 -18.39
N LYS A 68 -9.45 -11.73 -18.86
CA LYS A 68 -9.76 -11.02 -20.09
C LYS A 68 -9.61 -11.89 -21.34
N GLN A 69 -8.64 -12.79 -21.38
CA GLN A 69 -8.46 -13.73 -22.50
C GLN A 69 -9.60 -14.75 -22.54
N ASN A 70 -9.94 -15.35 -21.40
CA ASN A 70 -11.07 -16.28 -21.30
C ASN A 70 -12.41 -15.64 -21.69
N GLY A 71 -12.63 -14.37 -21.34
CA GLY A 71 -13.79 -13.60 -21.78
C GLY A 71 -13.84 -13.33 -23.29
N ARG A 72 -12.69 -13.20 -23.95
CA ARG A 72 -12.62 -13.06 -25.42
C ARG A 72 -12.84 -14.38 -26.15
N ASP A 73 -12.30 -15.47 -25.61
CA ASP A 73 -12.41 -16.79 -26.23
C ASP A 73 -13.83 -17.36 -26.12
N SER A 74 -14.55 -17.07 -25.02
CA SER A 74 -15.97 -17.40 -24.88
C SER A 74 -16.90 -16.57 -25.78
N ALA A 75 -16.47 -15.39 -26.23
CA ALA A 75 -17.22 -14.52 -27.14
C ALA A 75 -16.97 -14.81 -28.63
N ARG A 76 -16.02 -15.71 -28.97
CA ARG A 76 -15.85 -16.17 -30.36
C ARG A 76 -17.01 -17.10 -30.73
N PRO A 77 -17.81 -16.77 -31.76
CA PRO A 77 -18.89 -17.65 -32.19
C PRO A 77 -18.30 -18.98 -32.65
N LYS A 78 -18.80 -20.09 -32.12
CA LYS A 78 -18.47 -21.43 -32.61
C LYS A 78 -18.97 -21.50 -34.06
N THR A 79 -18.05 -21.50 -35.02
CA THR A 79 -18.38 -21.78 -36.41
C THR A 79 -18.91 -23.21 -36.46
N VAL A 80 -20.24 -23.34 -36.49
CA VAL A 80 -20.92 -24.61 -36.73
C VAL A 80 -20.66 -24.95 -38.20
N ARG A 81 -20.04 -26.11 -38.42
CA ARG A 81 -19.69 -26.63 -39.74
C ARG A 81 -20.79 -27.54 -40.24
#